data_AF-A0A953X4S2-F1
#
_entry.id   AF-A0A953X4S2-F1
#
_cell.length_a   1.000
_cell.length_b   1.000
_cell.length_c   1.000
_cell.angle_alpha   90.00
_cell.angle_beta   90.00
_cell.angle_gamma   90.00
#
_symmetry.space_group_name_H-M   'P 1'
#
loop_
_entity.id
_entity.type
_entity.pdbx_description
1 polymer ?
#
loop_
_entity_poly.entity_id
_entity_poly.type
_entity_poly.pdbx_seq_one_letter_code
_entity_poly.pdbx_strand_id
1 'polypeptide(L)'
;MISPFKALLGEGYKAVEARLQEAIHIRFGLPPVTPAKLKKLVKKADMICAWFEATQLAGFEVDEANRFFGQPPEGIRLRLAPKAVPDAQEAFLSRFRQLMTDVGAP
;
A
#
# COMPACT_ATOMS: atom_id res chain seq x y z
N MET A 1 0.40 5.60 -9.49
CA MET A 1 0.27 7.07 -9.70
C MET A 1 0.24 7.77 -8.36
N ILE A 2 0.96 8.88 -8.22
CA ILE A 2 0.99 9.67 -6.97
C ILE A 2 -0.39 10.28 -6.67
N SER A 3 -0.71 10.42 -5.38
CA SER A 3 -2.04 10.84 -4.90
C SER A 3 -2.57 12.15 -5.52
N PRO A 4 -1.76 13.22 -5.74
CA PRO A 4 -2.26 14.47 -6.31
C PRO A 4 -2.89 14.31 -7.70
N PHE A 5 -2.38 13.38 -8.52
CA PHE A 5 -2.87 13.17 -9.89
C PHE A 5 -4.13 12.30 -9.92
N LYS A 6 -4.34 11.42 -8.94
CA LYS A 6 -5.56 10.57 -8.90
C LYS A 6 -6.85 11.39 -8.84
N ALA A 7 -6.82 12.56 -8.20
CA ALA A 7 -7.97 13.46 -8.14
C ALA A 7 -8.35 14.06 -9.51
N LEU A 8 -7.39 14.15 -10.43
CA LEU A 8 -7.56 14.79 -11.73
C LEU A 8 -7.98 13.81 -12.85
N LEU A 9 -7.84 12.50 -12.63
CA LEU A 9 -8.13 11.47 -13.64
C LEU A 9 -9.63 11.11 -13.81
N GLY A 10 -10.51 11.72 -13.02
CA GLY A 10 -11.95 11.52 -13.14
C GLY A 10 -12.46 10.15 -12.69
N GLU A 11 -13.75 9.91 -12.91
CA GLU A 11 -14.46 8.73 -12.39
C GLU A 11 -14.13 7.44 -13.15
N GLY A 12 -13.87 7.53 -14.46
CA GLY A 12 -13.53 6.37 -15.28
C GLY A 12 -12.29 5.63 -14.78
N TYR A 13 -11.26 6.37 -14.35
CA TYR A 13 -10.05 5.76 -13.78
C TYR A 13 -10.33 5.03 -12.47
N LYS A 14 -11.12 5.62 -11.57
CA LYS A 14 -11.51 5.00 -10.30
C LYS A 14 -12.30 3.70 -10.52
N ALA A 15 -13.17 3.69 -11.52
CA ALA A 15 -13.93 2.49 -11.89
C ALA A 15 -13.01 1.37 -12.39
N VAL A 16 -11.97 1.69 -13.17
CA VAL A 16 -10.96 0.71 -13.62
C VAL A 16 -10.15 0.18 -12.44
N GLU A 17 -9.66 1.05 -11.55
CA GLU A 17 -8.93 0.60 -10.34
C GLU A 17 -9.79 -0.32 -9.46
N ALA A 18 -11.08 0.02 -9.28
CA ALA A 18 -12.01 -0.80 -8.50
C ALA A 18 -12.23 -2.19 -9.11
N ARG A 19 -12.51 -2.26 -10.43
CA ARG A 19 -12.73 -3.54 -11.13
C ARG A 19 -11.49 -4.41 -11.15
N LEU A 20 -10.30 -3.81 -11.28
CA LEU A 20 -9.03 -4.54 -11.19
C LEU A 20 -8.83 -5.12 -9.79
N GLN A 21 -9.08 -4.33 -8.74
CA GLN A 21 -8.97 -4.79 -7.36
C GLN A 21 -9.94 -5.96 -7.07
N GLU A 22 -11.19 -5.84 -7.52
CA GLU A 22 -12.19 -6.91 -7.39
C GLU A 22 -11.73 -8.20 -8.10
N ALA A 23 -11.24 -8.09 -9.34
CA ALA A 23 -10.75 -9.25 -10.08
C ALA A 23 -9.57 -9.94 -9.37
N ILE A 24 -8.64 -9.17 -8.81
CA ILE A 24 -7.51 -9.69 -8.02
C ILE A 24 -8.01 -10.40 -6.77
N HIS A 25 -8.92 -9.79 -6.00
CA HIS A 25 -9.48 -10.43 -4.81
C HIS A 25 -10.18 -11.75 -5.13
N ILE A 26 -11.03 -11.77 -6.15
CA ILE A 26 -11.74 -12.98 -6.60
C ILE A 26 -10.74 -14.08 -6.98
N ARG A 27 -9.69 -13.73 -7.73
CA ARG A 27 -8.65 -14.68 -8.16
C ARG A 27 -7.98 -15.40 -6.98
N PHE A 28 -7.89 -14.78 -5.82
CA PHE A 28 -7.27 -15.33 -4.62
C PHE A 28 -8.29 -15.69 -3.52
N GLY A 29 -9.57 -15.83 -3.87
CA GLY A 29 -10.61 -16.29 -2.93
C GLY A 29 -10.98 -15.28 -1.85
N LEU A 30 -10.65 -13.99 -2.03
CA LEU A 30 -10.99 -12.92 -1.10
C LEU A 30 -12.33 -12.26 -1.45
N PRO A 31 -13.01 -11.60 -0.49
CA PRO A 31 -14.18 -10.78 -0.77
C PRO A 31 -13.87 -9.73 -1.87
N PRO A 32 -14.68 -9.62 -2.94
CA PRO A 32 -14.41 -8.70 -4.05
C PRO A 32 -14.25 -7.25 -3.58
N VAL A 33 -15.13 -6.82 -2.68
CA VAL A 33 -15.10 -5.49 -2.06
C VAL A 33 -14.51 -5.60 -0.65
N THR A 34 -13.42 -4.86 -0.39
CA THR A 34 -12.81 -4.80 0.94
C THR A 34 -13.76 -4.15 1.95
N PRO A 35 -14.01 -4.77 3.12
CA PRO A 35 -14.79 -4.15 4.18
C PRO A 35 -14.25 -2.77 4.58
N ALA A 36 -15.14 -1.80 4.83
CA ALA A 36 -14.74 -0.41 5.08
C ALA A 36 -13.75 -0.25 6.24
N LYS A 37 -13.90 -1.04 7.32
CA LYS A 37 -12.95 -1.04 8.45
C LYS A 37 -11.55 -1.50 8.02
N LEU A 38 -11.47 -2.58 7.25
CA LEU A 38 -10.20 -3.10 6.74
C LEU A 38 -9.56 -2.13 5.73
N LYS A 39 -10.36 -1.52 4.85
CA LYS A 39 -9.88 -0.50 3.90
C LYS A 39 -9.25 0.70 4.63
N LYS A 40 -9.86 1.16 5.73
CA LYS A 40 -9.29 2.23 6.57
C LYS A 40 -7.98 1.80 7.24
N LEU A 41 -7.89 0.56 7.71
CA LEU A 41 -6.67 0.03 8.33
C LEU A 41 -5.52 -0.08 7.32
N VAL A 42 -5.78 -0.64 6.13
CA VAL A 42 -4.80 -0.69 5.03
C VAL A 42 -4.35 0.72 4.66
N LYS A 43 -5.28 1.68 4.56
CA LYS A 43 -4.92 3.07 4.26
C LYS A 43 -4.04 3.67 5.36
N LYS A 44 -4.31 3.40 6.64
CA LYS A 44 -3.45 3.87 7.74
C LYS A 44 -2.02 3.31 7.62
N ALA A 45 -1.89 2.02 7.29
CA ALA A 45 -0.57 1.41 7.08
C ALA A 45 0.16 2.03 5.87
N ASP A 46 -0.54 2.23 4.75
CA ASP A 46 -0.02 2.91 3.56
C ASP A 46 0.49 4.33 3.87
N MET A 47 -0.25 5.11 4.65
CA MET A 47 0.18 6.45 5.06
C MET A 47 1.45 6.43 5.94
N ILE A 48 1.59 5.44 6.83
CA ILE A 48 2.80 5.27 7.64
C ILE A 48 4.00 4.95 6.75
N CYS A 49 3.85 4.02 5.80
CA CYS A 49 4.92 3.71 4.83
C CYS A 49 5.31 4.95 4.01
N ALA A 50 4.32 5.67 3.47
CA ALA A 50 4.54 6.87 2.68
C ALA A 50 5.29 7.96 3.46
N TRP A 51 5.03 8.12 4.75
CA TRP A 51 5.79 9.06 5.60
C TRP A 51 7.28 8.69 5.69
N PHE A 52 7.59 7.40 5.89
CA PHE A 52 8.99 6.94 5.95
C PHE A 52 9.68 7.01 4.59
N GLU A 53 8.97 6.68 3.51
CA GLU A 53 9.49 6.83 2.14
C GLU A 53 9.78 8.29 1.81
N ALA A 54 8.86 9.20 2.17
CA ALA A 54 9.00 10.62 1.94
C ALA A 54 10.26 11.18 2.62
N THR A 55 10.43 10.88 3.91
CA THR A 55 11.54 11.41 4.74
C THR A 55 12.89 10.75 4.48
N GLN A 56 12.92 9.45 4.11
CA GLN A 56 14.19 8.72 3.94
C GLN A 56 14.67 8.65 2.49
N LEU A 57 13.75 8.68 1.52
CA LEU A 57 14.06 8.38 0.12
C LEU A 57 13.69 9.50 -0.85
N ALA A 58 12.64 10.28 -0.55
CA ALA A 58 12.13 11.31 -1.47
C ALA A 58 12.56 12.74 -1.11
N GLY A 59 13.30 12.94 0.00
CA GLY A 59 13.86 14.23 0.39
C GLY A 59 12.86 15.19 1.04
N PHE A 60 11.74 14.70 1.55
CA PHE A 60 10.79 15.53 2.29
C PHE A 60 11.34 15.82 3.68
N GLU A 61 11.14 17.05 4.14
CA GLU A 61 11.37 17.39 5.54
C GLU A 61 10.30 16.75 6.43
N VAL A 62 10.62 16.54 7.71
CA VAL A 62 9.71 15.89 8.67
C VAL A 62 8.38 16.63 8.77
N ASP A 63 8.40 17.97 8.81
CA ASP A 63 7.18 18.77 8.92
C ASP A 63 6.31 18.69 7.65
N GLU A 64 6.95 18.60 6.49
CA GLU A 64 6.25 18.39 5.22
C GLU A 64 5.58 17.01 5.18
N ALA A 65 6.32 15.97 5.55
CA ALA A 65 5.77 14.62 5.64
C ALA A 65 4.65 14.51 6.68
N ASN A 66 4.78 15.17 7.83
CA ASN A 66 3.72 15.25 8.85
C ASN A 66 2.44 15.88 8.30
N ARG A 67 2.57 16.94 7.50
CA ARG A 67 1.42 17.64 6.89
C ARG A 67 0.71 16.78 5.85
N PHE A 68 1.44 16.05 5.01
CA PHE A 68 0.83 15.24 3.94
C PHE A 68 0.39 13.86 4.39
N PHE A 69 1.16 13.23 5.28
CA PHE A 69 0.96 11.82 5.63
C PHE A 69 0.49 11.58 7.06
N GLY A 70 0.55 12.60 7.92
CA GLY A 70 0.36 12.46 9.36
C GLY A 70 1.60 11.88 10.05
N GLN A 71 1.63 11.95 11.38
CA GLN A 71 2.73 11.40 12.16
C GLN A 71 2.57 9.88 12.35
N PRO A 72 3.63 9.07 12.09
CA PRO A 72 3.61 7.66 12.42
C PRO A 72 3.37 7.45 13.93
N PRO A 73 2.64 6.38 14.31
CA PRO A 73 2.48 6.01 15.71
C PRO A 73 3.82 5.84 16.43
N GLU A 74 3.83 6.15 17.72
CA GLU A 74 4.99 5.95 18.57
C GLU A 74 5.45 4.46 18.56
N GLY A 75 6.75 4.24 18.58
CA GLY A 75 7.35 2.90 18.54
C GLY A 75 7.48 2.28 17.13
N ILE A 76 6.79 2.78 16.11
CA ILE A 76 7.01 2.32 14.73
C ILE A 76 8.25 3.00 14.17
N ARG A 77 9.25 2.21 13.78
CA ARG A 77 10.48 2.67 13.13
C ARG A 77 10.78 1.76 11.96
N LEU A 78 10.81 2.32 10.75
CA LEU A 78 11.23 1.63 9.54
C LEU A 78 12.57 2.22 9.07
N ARG A 79 13.48 1.36 8.63
CA ARG A 79 14.68 1.79 7.90
C ARG A 79 14.58 1.24 6.48
N LEU A 80 14.41 2.14 5.53
CA LEU A 80 14.16 1.78 4.14
C LEU A 80 15.47 1.80 3.36
N ALA A 81 15.63 0.81 2.50
CA ALA A 81 16.68 0.76 1.50
C ALA A 81 16.06 0.27 0.19
N PRO A 82 16.22 1.01 -0.94
CA PRO A 82 15.78 0.54 -2.23
C PRO A 82 16.40 -0.82 -2.56
N LYS A 83 15.59 -1.72 -3.14
CA LYS A 83 16.02 -3.04 -3.57
C LYS A 83 16.16 -3.08 -5.09
N ALA A 84 17.06 -3.92 -5.58
CA ALA A 84 17.04 -4.27 -7.00
C ALA A 84 15.70 -4.95 -7.35
N VAL A 85 15.26 -4.79 -8.58
CA VAL A 85 14.00 -5.38 -9.09
C VAL A 85 13.86 -6.87 -8.76
N PRO A 86 14.85 -7.75 -9.03
CA PRO A 86 14.70 -9.18 -8.72
C PRO A 86 14.52 -9.44 -7.22
N ASP A 87 15.23 -8.70 -6.36
CA ASP A 87 15.15 -8.87 -4.91
C ASP A 87 13.79 -8.42 -4.36
N ALA A 88 13.26 -7.30 -4.88
CA ALA A 88 11.94 -6.81 -4.51
C ALA A 88 10.84 -7.79 -4.95
N GLN A 89 10.95 -8.33 -6.16
CA GLN A 89 10.03 -9.33 -6.69
C GLN A 89 10.01 -10.60 -5.83
N GLU A 90 11.17 -11.18 -5.51
CA GLU A 90 11.20 -12.39 -4.70
C GLU A 90 10.72 -12.15 -3.27
N ALA A 91 11.07 -11.02 -2.65
CA ALA A 91 10.57 -10.66 -1.32
C ALA A 91 9.03 -10.54 -1.28
N PHE A 92 8.44 -9.91 -2.30
CA PHE A 92 6.98 -9.80 -2.43
C PHE A 92 6.32 -11.18 -2.59
N LEU A 93 6.82 -11.98 -3.54
CA LEU A 93 6.25 -13.31 -3.82
C LEU A 93 6.42 -14.27 -2.64
N SER A 94 7.55 -14.22 -1.93
CA SER A 94 7.79 -15.02 -0.73
C SER A 94 6.76 -14.71 0.37
N ARG A 95 6.53 -13.42 0.66
CA ARG A 95 5.51 -13.01 1.64
C ARG A 95 4.10 -13.37 1.19
N PHE A 96 3.80 -13.20 -0.10
CA PHE A 96 2.51 -13.60 -0.67
C PHE A 96 2.26 -15.10 -0.50
N ARG A 97 3.22 -15.97 -0.89
CA ARG A 97 3.12 -17.42 -0.73
C ARG A 97 2.91 -17.81 0.73
N GLN A 98 3.68 -17.22 1.64
CA GLN A 98 3.54 -17.45 3.08
C GLN A 98 2.11 -17.14 3.57
N LEU A 99 1.58 -15.96 3.22
CA LEU A 99 0.23 -15.57 3.61
C LEU A 99 -0.83 -16.50 3.04
N MET A 100 -0.70 -16.91 1.78
CA MET A 100 -1.63 -17.86 1.15
C MET A 100 -1.64 -19.21 1.89
N THR A 101 -0.47 -19.69 2.33
CA THR A 101 -0.37 -20.87 3.20
C THR A 101 -1.08 -20.65 4.54
N ASP A 102 -0.85 -19.51 5.19
CA ASP A 102 -1.42 -19.20 6.52
C ASP A 102 -2.96 -19.10 6.49
N VAL A 103 -3.55 -18.56 5.42
CA VAL A 103 -5.01 -18.43 5.29
C VAL A 103 -5.71 -19.67 4.72
N GLY A 104 -4.97 -20.71 4.33
CA GLY A 104 -5.54 -21.93 3.75
C GLY A 104 -6.31 -21.69 2.44
N ALA A 105 -5.99 -20.60 1.74
CA ALA A 105 -6.51 -20.36 0.41
C ALA A 105 -5.82 -21.33 -0.58
N PRO A 106 -6.54 -21.84 -1.60
CA PRO A 106 -6.01 -22.84 -2.53
C PRO A 106 -4.76 -22.37 -3.30
#